data_AF-A0A932USU6-F1
#
_entry.id   AF-A0A932USU6-F1
#
_cell.length_a   1.000
_cell.length_b   1.000
_cell.length_c   1.000
_cell.angle_alpha   90.00
_cell.angle_beta   90.00
_cell.angle_gamma   90.00
#
_symmetry.space_group_name_H-M   'P 1'
#
loop_
_entity.id
_entity.type
_entity.pdbx_description
1 polymer ?
#
loop_
_entity_poly.entity_id
_entity_poly.type
_entity_poly.pdbx_seq_one_letter_code
_entity_poly.pdbx_strand_id
1 'polypeptide(L)'
;MPSQWETFVDTLIAGGKQIAKDELKILISLSKEDANDFIRSQGEKLERYLDLLAAGQITKEEFELLVKDLKDLTEMRALELQVAAKASAQRLVAGVTKLIIEGLLKLV
;
A
#
# COMPACT_ATOMS: atom_id res chain seq x y z
N MET A 1 15.10 4.40 13.36
CA MET A 1 14.31 3.24 13.81
C MET A 1 13.37 2.89 12.68
N PRO A 2 13.18 1.61 12.34
CA PRO A 2 12.16 1.22 11.36
C PRO A 2 10.80 1.75 11.82
N SER A 3 9.96 2.18 10.88
CA SER A 3 8.61 2.65 11.21
C SER A 3 7.78 1.49 11.80
N GLN A 4 6.67 1.83 12.47
CA GLN A 4 5.81 0.84 13.11
C GLN A 4 5.25 -0.15 12.07
N TRP A 5 4.75 0.36 10.93
CA TRP A 5 4.30 -0.50 9.84
C TRP A 5 5.44 -1.34 9.24
N GLU A 6 6.66 -0.82 9.12
CA GLU A 6 7.79 -1.61 8.61
C GLU A 6 8.06 -2.81 9.50
N THR A 7 8.01 -2.61 10.82
CA THR A 7 8.19 -3.69 11.80
C THR A 7 7.02 -4.67 11.74
N PHE A 8 5.80 -4.18 11.58
CA PHE A 8 4.61 -5.02 11.43
C PHE A 8 4.67 -5.92 10.18
N VAL A 9 4.96 -5.34 9.02
CA VAL A 9 5.14 -6.10 7.77
C VAL A 9 6.26 -7.13 7.91
N ASP A 10 7.33 -6.79 8.63
CA ASP A 10 8.44 -7.71 8.91
C ASP A 10 8.01 -8.92 9.76
N THR A 11 7.09 -8.72 10.71
CA THR A 11 6.56 -9.79 11.55
C THR A 11 5.53 -10.66 10.83
N LEU A 12 4.69 -10.08 9.96
CA LEU A 12 3.65 -10.82 9.23
C LEU A 12 4.21 -11.76 8.16
N ILE A 13 5.31 -11.36 7.53
CA ILE A 13 5.88 -12.07 6.37
C ILE A 13 6.94 -13.12 6.77
N ALA A 14 7.24 -13.24 8.07
CA ALA A 14 8.22 -14.18 8.61
C ALA A 14 7.93 -15.67 8.32
N GLY A 15 6.72 -16.02 7.86
CA GLY A 15 6.34 -17.39 7.46
C GLY A 15 6.13 -17.63 5.95
N GLY A 16 6.18 -16.59 5.09
CA GLY A 16 5.81 -16.75 3.67
C GLY A 16 6.17 -15.56 2.79
N LYS A 17 7.26 -15.73 2.02
CA LYS A 17 7.76 -14.89 0.91
C LYS A 17 8.27 -13.48 1.29
N GLN A 18 9.53 -13.43 1.73
CA GLN A 18 10.39 -12.23 1.82
C GLN A 18 10.18 -11.19 0.69
N ILE A 19 9.91 -11.66 -0.54
CA ILE A 19 9.66 -10.83 -1.73
C ILE A 19 8.48 -9.88 -1.53
N ALA A 20 7.40 -10.31 -0.87
CA ALA A 20 6.19 -9.48 -0.71
C ALA A 20 6.39 -8.30 0.26
N LYS A 21 7.26 -8.46 1.26
CA LYS A 21 7.65 -7.40 2.20
C LYS A 21 8.38 -6.29 1.47
N ASP A 22 9.46 -6.65 0.79
CA ASP A 22 10.35 -5.65 0.18
C ASP A 22 9.62 -4.94 -0.97
N GLU A 23 8.78 -5.65 -1.75
CA GLU A 23 7.91 -5.04 -2.75
C GLU A 23 6.90 -4.04 -2.14
N LEU A 24 6.30 -4.34 -0.98
CA LEU A 24 5.37 -3.42 -0.31
C LEU A 24 6.10 -2.17 0.21
N LYS A 25 7.30 -2.34 0.77
CA LYS A 25 8.09 -1.19 1.23
C LYS A 25 8.50 -0.28 0.07
N ILE A 26 8.96 -0.88 -1.02
CA ILE A 26 9.32 -0.17 -2.24
C ILE A 26 8.11 0.55 -2.82
N LEU A 27 6.93 -0.10 -2.86
CA LEU A 27 5.70 0.51 -3.36
C LEU A 27 5.37 1.80 -2.63
N ILE A 28 5.35 1.76 -1.29
CA ILE A 28 5.05 2.91 -0.44
C ILE A 28 6.10 4.00 -0.62
N SER A 29 7.39 3.65 -0.61
CA SER A 29 8.49 4.61 -0.78
C SER A 29 8.41 5.32 -2.13
N LEU A 30 8.27 4.56 -3.22
CA LEU A 30 8.18 5.10 -4.57
C LEU A 30 6.95 5.99 -4.76
N SER A 31 5.81 5.60 -4.17
CA SER A 31 4.62 6.46 -4.22
C SER A 31 4.82 7.76 -3.47
N LYS A 32 5.46 7.73 -2.29
CA LYS A 32 5.72 8.93 -1.48
C LYS A 32 6.73 9.90 -2.11
N GLU A 33 7.69 9.37 -2.87
CA GLU A 33 8.69 10.16 -3.60
C GLU A 33 8.21 10.59 -4.99
N ASP A 34 7.00 10.20 -5.41
CA ASP A 34 6.46 10.56 -6.70
C ASP A 34 6.23 12.08 -6.80
N ALA A 35 6.56 12.65 -7.96
CA ALA A 35 6.39 14.07 -8.24
C ALA A 35 4.90 14.48 -8.31
N ASN A 36 4.00 13.52 -8.50
CA ASN A 36 2.56 13.75 -8.51
C ASN A 36 1.98 13.71 -7.09
N ASP A 37 1.41 14.84 -6.65
CA ASP A 37 0.82 14.98 -5.31
C ASP A 37 -0.28 13.96 -5.00
N PHE A 38 -1.09 13.59 -5.99
CA PHE A 38 -2.13 12.58 -5.79
C PHE A 38 -1.50 11.22 -5.47
N ILE A 39 -0.51 10.77 -6.24
CA ILE A 39 0.20 9.50 -5.99
C ILE A 39 0.90 9.51 -4.64
N ARG A 40 1.58 10.61 -4.29
CA ARG A 40 2.19 10.79 -2.97
C ARG A 40 1.18 10.63 -1.84
N SER A 41 0.03 11.28 -1.95
CA SER A 41 -1.02 11.18 -0.93
C SER A 41 -1.59 9.77 -0.79
N GLN A 42 -1.65 8.97 -1.86
CA GLN A 42 -2.09 7.57 -1.76
C GLN A 42 -1.03 6.71 -1.05
N GLY A 43 0.26 6.92 -1.36
CA GLY A 43 1.35 6.25 -0.65
C GLY A 43 1.34 6.52 0.86
N GLU A 44 1.16 7.79 1.25
CA GLU A 44 1.07 8.21 2.66
C GLU A 44 -0.16 7.61 3.38
N LYS A 45 -1.32 7.56 2.70
CA LYS A 45 -2.52 6.91 3.25
C LYS A 45 -2.30 5.43 3.50
N LEU A 46 -1.67 4.74 2.54
CA LEU A 46 -1.41 3.32 2.64
C LEU A 46 -0.50 2.98 3.82
N GLU A 47 0.58 3.75 3.99
CA GLU A 47 1.44 3.69 5.17
C GLU A 47 0.64 3.90 6.46
N ARG A 48 -0.17 4.96 6.52
CA ARG A 48 -0.99 5.26 7.69
C ARG A 48 -1.95 4.13 8.02
N TYR A 49 -2.60 3.52 7.03
CA TYR A 49 -3.53 2.42 7.27
C TYR A 49 -2.81 1.19 7.82
N LEU A 50 -1.59 0.90 7.35
CA LEU A 50 -0.76 -0.17 7.90
C LEU A 50 -0.33 0.14 9.33
N ASP A 51 0.01 1.39 9.67
CA ASP A 51 0.31 1.78 11.05
C ASP A 51 -0.90 1.61 11.97
N LEU A 52 -2.10 2.00 11.51
CA LEU A 52 -3.34 1.82 12.28
C LEU A 52 -3.64 0.34 12.52
N LEU A 53 -3.47 -0.50 11.49
CA LEU A 53 -3.65 -1.95 11.62
C LEU A 53 -2.60 -2.55 12.57
N ALA A 54 -1.34 -2.15 12.44
CA ALA A 54 -0.23 -2.58 13.30
C ALA A 54 -0.44 -2.19 14.76
N ALA A 55 -1.06 -1.02 15.01
CA ALA A 55 -1.41 -0.54 16.33
C ALA A 55 -2.69 -1.19 16.90
N GLY A 56 -3.39 -2.03 16.12
CA GLY A 56 -4.69 -2.59 16.49
C GLY A 56 -5.80 -1.55 16.62
N GLN A 57 -5.63 -0.38 16.00
CA GLN A 57 -6.61 0.71 16.04
C GLN A 57 -7.74 0.54 15.02
N ILE A 58 -7.52 -0.27 13.99
CA ILE A 58 -8.54 -0.69 13.04
C ILE A 58 -8.50 -2.22 12.90
N THR A 59 -9.64 -2.82 12.60
CA THR A 59 -9.70 -4.25 12.29
C THR A 59 -9.16 -4.54 10.90
N LYS A 60 -8.96 -5.82 10.62
CA LYS A 60 -8.58 -6.30 9.30
C LYS A 60 -9.62 -5.94 8.24
N GLU A 61 -10.91 -6.06 8.55
CA GLU A 61 -12.01 -5.74 7.65
C GLU A 61 -12.05 -4.24 7.33
N GLU A 62 -11.84 -3.40 8.34
CA GLU A 62 -11.72 -1.94 8.15
C GLU A 62 -10.52 -1.59 7.28
N PHE A 63 -9.37 -2.20 7.53
CA PHE A 63 -8.19 -2.02 6.70
C PHE A 63 -8.42 -2.48 5.25
N GLU A 64 -9.07 -3.62 5.04
CA GLU A 64 -9.42 -4.13 3.70
C GLU A 64 -10.29 -3.14 2.92
N LEU A 65 -11.31 -2.58 3.57
CA LEU A 65 -12.18 -1.56 2.96
C LEU A 65 -11.39 -0.31 2.56
N LEU A 66 -10.56 0.21 3.48
CA LEU A 66 -9.73 1.40 3.21
C LEU A 66 -8.76 1.20 2.05
N VAL A 67 -8.18 0.00 1.94
CA VAL A 67 -7.26 -0.36 0.85
C VAL A 67 -8.00 -0.53 -0.48
N LYS A 68 -9.21 -1.09 -0.48
CA LYS A 68 -10.05 -1.17 -1.68
C LYS A 68 -10.45 0.21 -2.18
N ASP A 69 -10.90 1.09 -1.28
CA ASP A 69 -11.25 2.47 -1.63
C ASP A 69 -10.06 3.23 -2.22
N LEU A 70 -8.86 3.04 -1.64
CA LEU A 70 -7.62 3.61 -2.16
C LEU A 70 -7.31 3.11 -3.57
N LYS A 71 -7.42 1.81 -3.80
CA LYS A 71 -7.23 1.19 -5.12
C LYS A 71 -8.19 1.81 -6.13
N ASP A 72 -9.48 1.83 -5.83
CA ASP A 72 -10.51 2.27 -6.77
C ASP A 72 -10.37 3.77 -7.09
N LEU A 73 -10.08 4.61 -6.09
CA LEU A 73 -9.78 6.02 -6.30
C LEU A 73 -8.53 6.22 -7.19
N THR A 74 -7.50 5.40 -6.98
CA THR A 74 -6.26 5.45 -7.78
C THR A 74 -6.51 5.02 -9.22
N GLU A 75 -7.29 3.96 -9.44
CA GLU A 75 -7.69 3.51 -10.79
C GLU A 75 -8.48 4.58 -11.52
N MET A 76 -9.45 5.20 -10.84
CA MET A 76 -10.24 6.28 -11.43
C MET A 76 -9.36 7.45 -11.86
N ARG A 77 -8.46 7.92 -10.98
CA ARG A 77 -7.57 9.04 -11.33
C ARG A 77 -6.49 8.67 -12.33
N ALA A 78 -6.05 7.41 -12.40
CA ALA A 78 -5.07 6.96 -13.39
C ALA A 78 -5.51 7.24 -14.84
N LEU A 79 -6.81 7.29 -15.12
CA LEU A 79 -7.34 7.59 -16.45
C LEU A 79 -7.09 9.06 -16.87
N GLU A 80 -7.02 9.97 -15.91
CA GLU A 80 -6.92 11.42 -16.13
C GLU A 80 -5.50 11.96 -15.96
N LEU A 81 -4.58 11.11 -15.49
CA LEU A 81 -3.19 11.48 -15.27
C LEU A 81 -2.36 11.50 -16.57
N GLN A 82 -1.33 12.34 -16.57
CA GLN A 82 -0.28 12.30 -17.59
C GLN A 82 0.44 10.94 -17.58
N VAL A 83 1.07 10.57 -18.70
CA VAL A 83 1.67 9.25 -18.91
C VAL A 83 2.58 8.79 -17.76
N ALA A 84 3.47 9.64 -17.27
CA ALA A 84 4.39 9.29 -16.19
C ALA A 84 3.65 8.99 -14.87
N ALA A 85 2.77 9.90 -14.44
CA ALA A 85 1.98 9.72 -13.23
C ALA A 85 0.96 8.56 -13.36
N LYS A 86 0.42 8.34 -14.56
CA LYS A 86 -0.45 7.20 -14.87
C LYS A 86 0.29 5.88 -14.70
N ALA A 87 1.54 5.77 -15.15
CA ALA A 87 2.34 4.56 -14.94
C ALA A 87 2.59 4.30 -13.45
N SER A 88 2.90 5.35 -12.67
CA SER A 88 3.01 5.24 -11.21
C SER A 88 1.70 4.83 -10.56
N ALA A 89 0.57 5.40 -10.97
CA ALA A 89 -0.76 5.03 -10.48
C ALA A 89 -1.08 3.56 -10.76
N GLN A 90 -0.82 3.10 -11.98
CA GLN A 90 -1.02 1.70 -12.37
C GLN A 90 -0.12 0.77 -11.56
N ARG A 91 1.13 1.16 -11.31
CA ARG A 91 2.03 0.40 -10.43
C ARG A 91 1.50 0.33 -9.00
N LEU A 92 0.99 1.46 -8.46
CA LEU A 92 0.39 1.52 -7.14
C LEU A 92 -0.82 0.58 -7.03
N VAL A 93 -1.75 0.67 -7.97
CA VAL A 93 -2.94 -0.20 -8.04
C VAL A 93 -2.57 -1.67 -8.11
N ALA A 94 -1.64 -2.04 -8.99
CA ALA A 94 -1.19 -3.41 -9.13
C ALA A 94 -0.51 -3.92 -7.85
N GLY A 95 0.34 -3.08 -7.23
CA GLY A 95 1.00 -3.40 -5.97
C GLY A 95 0.00 -3.60 -4.83
N VAL A 96 -0.96 -2.69 -4.67
CA VAL A 96 -2.02 -2.80 -3.67
C VAL A 96 -2.84 -4.08 -3.83
N THR A 97 -3.26 -4.39 -5.05
CA THR A 97 -4.08 -5.57 -5.34
C THR A 97 -3.31 -6.86 -5.03
N LYS A 98 -2.09 -6.98 -5.59
CA LYS A 98 -1.28 -8.21 -5.50
C LYS A 98 -0.68 -8.43 -4.11
N LEU A 99 -0.15 -7.38 -3.49
CA LEU A 99 0.61 -7.52 -2.25
C LEU A 99 -0.28 -7.44 -1.03
N ILE A 100 -1.24 -6.51 -1.02
CA ILE A 100 -2.02 -6.22 0.18
C ILE A 100 -3.29 -7.05 0.18
N ILE A 101 -4.11 -6.92 -0.86
CA ILE A 101 -5.41 -7.61 -0.90
C ILE A 101 -5.22 -9.12 -1.06
N GLU A 102 -4.37 -9.54 -1.99
CA GLU A 102 -4.15 -10.96 -2.26
C GLU A 102 -3.12 -11.62 -1.33
N GLY A 103 -2.23 -10.83 -0.72
CA GLY A 103 -1.11 -11.32 0.09
C GLY A 103 -1.30 -11.07 1.58
N LEU A 104 -1.07 -9.83 2.02
CA LEU A 104 -1.08 -9.43 3.43
C LEU A 104 -2.40 -9.75 4.12
N LEU A 105 -3.54 -9.42 3.51
CA LEU A 105 -4.85 -9.73 4.07
C LEU A 105 -5.15 -11.23 4.18
N LYS A 106 -4.41 -12.12 3.53
CA LYS A 106 -4.58 -13.56 3.73
C LYS A 106 -3.80 -14.08 4.95
N LEU A 107 -2.84 -13.31 5.45
CA LEU A 107 -1.93 -13.71 6.53
C LEU A 107 -2.33 -13.13 7.89
N VAL A 108 -3.02 -11.98 7.89
CA VAL A 108 -3.56 -11.32 9.10
C VAL A 108 -4.90 -11.95 9.50
#